data_AF-C6GM04-F1
#
_entry.id   AF-C6GM04-F1
#
_cell.length_a   1.000
_cell.length_b   1.000
_cell.length_c   1.000
_cell.angle_alpha   90.00
_cell.angle_beta   90.00
_cell.angle_gamma   90.00
#
_symmetry.space_group_name_H-M   'P 1'
#
loop_
_entity.id
_entity.type
_entity.pdbx_description
1 polymer ?
#
loop_
_entity_poly.entity_id
_entity_poly.type
_entity_poly.pdbx_seq_one_letter_code
_entity_poly.pdbx_strand_id
1 'polypeptide(L)' 'TGIDTRHIVMTSKMVEDYTGMQTQPHKAIVGANAFAHESGIHQDGMLKHKGTYEIICPEEI' A
#
# COMPACT_ATOMS: atom_id res chain seq x y z
N THR A 1 9.61 -16.97 -5.32
CA THR A 1 8.43 -17.59 -4.66
C THR A 1 7.24 -17.80 -5.62
N GLY A 2 7.25 -17.29 -6.86
CA GLY A 2 6.16 -17.56 -7.83
C GLY A 2 4.84 -16.86 -7.53
N ILE A 3 4.83 -15.91 -6.59
CA ILE A 3 3.65 -15.13 -6.20
C ILE A 3 3.58 -13.90 -7.10
N ASP A 4 2.40 -13.64 -7.67
CA ASP A 4 2.10 -12.40 -8.38
C ASP A 4 1.53 -11.37 -7.39
N THR A 5 2.35 -10.37 -7.06
CA THR A 5 2.02 -9.38 -6.03
C THR A 5 0.92 -8.42 -6.44
N ARG A 6 0.68 -8.23 -7.74
CA ARG A 6 -0.34 -7.33 -8.30
C ARG A 6 -1.77 -7.73 -7.96
N HIS A 7 -1.96 -8.92 -7.40
CA HIS A 7 -3.25 -9.44 -6.96
C HIS A 7 -3.49 -9.26 -5.46
N ILE A 8 -2.54 -8.73 -4.69
CA ILE A 8 -2.64 -8.63 -3.23
C ILE A 8 -3.81 -7.74 -2.82
N VAL A 9 -3.91 -6.52 -3.39
CA VAL A 9 -4.99 -5.58 -3.04
C VAL A 9 -6.36 -6.13 -3.42
N MET A 10 -6.48 -6.71 -4.63
CA MET A 10 -7.75 -7.29 -5.09
C MET A 10 -8.17 -8.48 -4.22
N THR A 11 -7.22 -9.33 -3.83
CA THR A 11 -7.47 -10.46 -2.93
C THR A 11 -7.93 -9.98 -1.56
N SER A 12 -7.32 -8.94 -1.01
CA SER A 12 -7.74 -8.35 0.27
C SER A 12 -9.17 -7.84 0.21
N LYS A 13 -9.54 -7.12 -0.86
CA LYS A 13 -10.92 -6.63 -1.07
C LYS A 13 -11.94 -7.77 -1.16
N MET A 14 -11.62 -8.85 -1.87
CA MET A 14 -12.49 -10.03 -1.91
C MET A 14 -12.72 -10.60 -0.50
N VAL A 15 -11.69 -10.66 0.34
CA VAL A 15 -11.84 -11.13 1.73
C VAL A 15 -12.75 -10.20 2.53
N GLU A 16 -12.63 -8.88 2.38
CA GLU A 16 -13.55 -7.93 3.03
C GLU A 16 -15.00 -8.18 2.59
N ASP A 17 -15.24 -8.32 1.28
CA ASP A 17 -16.56 -8.53 0.71
C ASP A 17 -17.23 -9.82 1.19
N TYR A 18 -16.47 -10.92 1.26
CA TYR A 18 -17.00 -12.22 1.68
C TYR A 18 -17.16 -12.36 3.19
N THR A 19 -16.33 -11.68 3.98
CA THR A 19 -16.33 -11.82 5.45
C THR A 19 -17.10 -10.71 6.16
N GLY A 20 -17.30 -9.56 5.50
CA GLY A 20 -17.80 -8.34 6.12
C GLY A 20 -16.79 -7.66 7.04
N MET A 21 -15.56 -8.19 7.19
CA MET A 21 -14.53 -7.62 8.04
C MET A 21 -13.77 -6.55 7.27
N GLN A 22 -13.88 -5.30 7.71
CA GLN A 22 -13.16 -4.18 7.09
C GLN A 22 -11.67 -4.19 7.45
N THR A 23 -10.82 -3.88 6.48
CA THR A 23 -9.38 -3.73 6.67
C THR A 23 -9.08 -2.45 7.42
N GLN A 24 -8.15 -2.55 8.37
CA GLN A 24 -7.69 -1.37 9.11
C GLN A 24 -6.93 -0.42 8.18
N PRO A 25 -7.11 0.90 8.30
CA PRO A 25 -6.45 1.87 7.42
C PRO A 25 -4.93 1.75 7.36
N HIS A 26 -4.28 1.31 8.44
CA HIS A 26 -2.83 1.15 8.56
C HIS A 26 -2.36 -0.30 8.34
N LYS A 27 -3.22 -1.20 7.85
CA LYS A 27 -2.83 -2.56 7.50
C LYS A 27 -1.74 -2.50 6.43
N ALA A 28 -0.63 -3.19 6.68
CA ALA A 28 0.48 -3.25 5.74
C ALA A 28 0.00 -3.63 4.33
N ILE A 29 0.52 -2.93 3.32
CA ILE A 29 0.29 -3.16 1.88
C ILE A 29 -1.12 -2.80 1.38
N VAL A 30 -2.16 -3.15 2.12
CA VAL A 30 -3.56 -3.10 1.62
C VAL A 30 -4.44 -2.08 2.33
N GLY A 31 -3.97 -1.50 3.44
CA GLY A 31 -4.69 -0.44 4.14
C GLY A 31 -4.71 0.86 3.34
N ALA A 32 -5.77 1.67 3.53
CA ALA A 32 -5.92 2.96 2.84
C ALA A 32 -4.73 3.92 3.03
N ASN A 33 -4.00 3.79 4.14
CA ASN A 33 -2.84 4.62 4.48
C ASN A 33 -1.50 3.90 4.25
N ALA A 34 -1.49 2.72 3.64
CA ALA A 34 -0.28 1.88 3.52
C ALA A 34 0.87 2.57 2.76
N PHE A 35 0.55 3.49 1.86
CA PHE A 35 1.51 4.29 1.08
C PHE A 35 1.24 5.80 1.18
N ALA A 36 0.51 6.22 2.23
CA ALA A 36 0.25 7.63 2.47
C ALA A 36 1.47 8.28 3.12
N HIS A 37 1.82 9.49 2.66
CA HIS A 37 2.92 10.27 3.20
C HIS A 37 2.43 11.64 3.67
N GLU A 38 3.11 12.18 4.69
CA GLU A 38 2.85 13.52 5.19
C GLU A 38 3.27 14.61 4.19
N SER A 39 2.69 15.80 4.33
CA SER A 39 3.08 16.96 3.51
C SER A 39 4.42 17.57 3.96
N GLY A 40 5.02 18.42 3.12
CA GLY A 40 6.25 19.13 3.46
C GLY A 40 7.53 18.33 3.13
N ILE A 41 8.42 18.13 4.10
CA ILE A 41 9.72 17.50 3.84
C ILE A 41 9.60 16.06 3.32
N HIS A 42 8.53 15.37 3.70
CA HIS A 42 8.21 14.04 3.21
C HIS A 42 7.84 14.10 1.72
N GLN A 43 7.04 15.08 1.30
CA GLN A 43 6.72 15.33 -0.11
C GLN A 43 7.97 15.73 -0.92
N ASP A 44 8.83 16.60 -0.39
CA ASP A 44 10.07 17.01 -1.04
C ASP A 44 11.01 15.80 -1.27
N GLY A 45 11.15 14.92 -0.27
CA GLY A 45 11.91 13.69 -0.42
C GLY A 45 11.29 12.72 -1.42
N MET A 46 9.96 12.60 -1.47
CA MET A 46 9.26 11.79 -2.49
C MET A 46 9.51 12.29 -3.93
N LEU A 47 9.54 13.61 -4.13
CA LEU A 47 9.81 14.21 -5.45
C LEU A 47 11.26 14.04 -5.89
N LYS A 48 12.21 14.02 -4.95
CA LYS A 48 13.64 13.83 -5.24
C LYS A 48 13.98 12.35 -5.46
N HIS A 49 13.51 11.48 -4.56
CA HIS A 49 13.73 10.05 -4.64
C HIS A 49 12.68 9.28 -3.81
N LYS A 50 11.69 8.68 -4.49
CA LYS A 50 10.63 7.87 -3.87
C LYS A 50 11.15 6.78 -2.92
N GLY A 51 12.27 6.14 -3.27
CA GLY A 51 12.89 5.08 -2.47
C GLY A 51 13.35 5.52 -1.06
N THR A 52 13.38 6.82 -0.79
CA THR A 52 13.64 7.37 0.55
C THR A 52 12.55 6.98 1.55
N TYR A 53 11.29 6.89 1.11
CA TYR A 53 10.13 6.59 1.96
C TYR A 53 9.30 5.39 1.48
N GLU A 54 9.48 4.95 0.24
CA GLU A 54 8.82 3.77 -0.33
C GLU A 54 9.83 2.65 -0.58
N ILE A 55 9.90 1.70 0.36
CA ILE A 55 10.73 0.49 0.22
C ILE A 55 10.12 -0.47 -0.83
N ILE A 56 8.82 -0.36 -1.07
CA ILE A 56 8.05 -1.17 -2.02
C ILE A 56 7.35 -0.21 -2.98
N CYS A 57 7.38 -0.50 -4.28
CA CYS A 57 6.70 0.28 -5.31
C CYS A 57 5.18 0.02 -5.23
N PRO A 58 4.34 1.02 -4.94
CA PRO A 58 2.88 0.83 -4.87
C PRO A 58 2.28 0.28 -6.17
N GLU A 59 2.87 0.60 -7.32
CA GLU A 59 2.41 0.18 -8.64
C GLU A 59 2.65 -1.33 -8.93
N GLU A 60 3.43 -2.03 -8.10
CA GLU A 60 3.74 -3.46 -8.23
C GLU A 60 2.90 -4.37 -7.31
N ILE A 61 1.93 -3.78 -6.59
CA ILE A 61 1.12 -4.38 -5.52
C ILE A 61 -0.38 -4.31 -5.86
#